data_AF-A0A6M0RHT8-F1
#
_entry.id   AF-A0A6M0RHT8-F1
#
_cell.length_a   1.000
_cell.length_b   1.000
_cell.length_c   1.000
_cell.angle_alpha   90.00
_cell.angle_beta   90.00
_cell.angle_gamma   90.00
#
_symmetry.space_group_name_H-M   'P 1'
#
loop_
_entity.id
_entity.type
_entity.pdbx_description
1 polymer ?
#
loop_
_entity_poly.entity_id
_entity_poly.type
_entity_poly.pdbx_seq_one_letter_code
_entity_poly.pdbx_strand_id
1 'polypeptide(L)'
;MAKITLKKVKLEGGWSGSYQIDIRFIGTPIGAPVTISQTSQWVHYPPNTTLEIPGSGNLWQFVNGSYFSMAATPLNNTPTQTNVEAVIRFGNRDTHVRYDIVP
;
A
#
# COMPACT_ATOMS: atom_id res chain seq x y z
N MET A 1 -5.81 -19.31 -3.36
CA MET A 1 -6.61 -18.10 -3.64
C MET A 1 -5.66 -16.97 -3.39
N ALA A 2 -5.45 -16.11 -4.39
CA ALA A 2 -4.35 -15.16 -4.31
C ALA A 2 -4.51 -14.24 -3.10
N LYS A 3 -3.40 -13.84 -2.50
CA LYS A 3 -3.37 -13.07 -1.26
C LYS A 3 -2.37 -11.93 -1.35
N ILE A 4 -2.80 -10.75 -0.92
CA ILE A 4 -1.96 -9.57 -0.77
C ILE A 4 -1.40 -9.56 0.66
N THR A 5 -0.11 -9.29 0.82
CA THR A 5 0.56 -9.12 2.12
C THR A 5 1.32 -7.81 2.16
N LEU A 6 0.92 -6.88 3.01
CA LEU A 6 1.66 -5.63 3.19
C LEU A 6 2.91 -5.87 4.05
N LYS A 7 4.02 -5.22 3.71
CA LYS A 7 5.30 -5.39 4.41
C LYS A 7 5.71 -4.13 5.15
N LYS A 8 5.85 -3.04 4.42
CA LYS A 8 6.33 -1.76 4.96
C LYS A 8 5.93 -0.60 4.08
N VAL A 9 5.93 0.59 4.67
CA VAL A 9 5.61 1.85 4.01
C VAL A 9 6.62 2.92 4.43
N LYS A 10 6.93 3.85 3.54
CA LYS A 10 7.83 4.98 3.77
C LYS A 10 7.28 6.22 3.10
N LEU A 11 7.37 7.36 3.79
CA LEU A 11 7.17 8.69 3.19
C LEU A 11 8.53 9.29 2.88
N GLU A 12 8.73 9.83 1.69
CA GLU A 12 9.99 10.42 1.23
C GLU A 12 9.77 11.80 0.62
N GLY A 13 10.74 12.70 0.77
CA GLY A 13 10.64 14.08 0.30
C GLY A 13 9.91 15.00 1.28
N GLY A 14 9.19 16.00 0.76
CA GLY A 14 8.65 17.15 1.49
C GLY A 14 7.44 16.88 2.39
N TRP A 15 7.26 15.66 2.91
CA TRP A 15 6.20 15.37 3.87
C TRP A 15 6.52 16.04 5.21
N SER A 16 5.53 16.68 5.81
CA SER A 16 5.69 17.37 7.09
C SER A 16 4.59 16.99 8.07
N GLY A 17 4.97 16.51 9.25
CA GLY A 17 4.04 16.06 10.28
C GLY A 17 3.72 14.56 10.21
N SER A 18 2.57 14.19 10.76
CA SER A 18 2.15 12.80 10.88
C SER A 18 1.01 12.48 9.93
N TYR A 19 1.14 11.35 9.24
CA TYR A 19 0.19 10.90 8.22
C TYR A 19 -0.24 9.48 8.51
N GLN A 20 -1.54 9.24 8.35
CA GLN A 20 -2.10 7.90 8.40
C GLN A 20 -2.18 7.32 6.98
N ILE A 21 -1.59 6.15 6.78
CA ILE A 21 -1.61 5.41 5.52
C ILE A 21 -2.49 4.17 5.67
N ASP A 22 -3.51 4.07 4.84
CA ASP A 22 -4.42 2.94 4.78
C ASP A 22 -4.39 2.33 3.37
N ILE A 23 -4.29 1.01 3.26
CA ILE A 23 -4.20 0.31 1.97
C ILE A 23 -5.41 -0.58 1.81
N ARG A 24 -6.09 -0.43 0.68
CA ARG A 24 -7.34 -1.13 0.39
C ARG A 24 -7.34 -1.81 -0.96
N PHE A 25 -8.01 -2.95 -1.04
CA PHE A 25 -8.33 -3.61 -2.30
C PHE A 25 -9.84 -3.51 -2.55
N ILE A 26 -10.25 -2.90 -3.67
CA ILE A 26 -11.67 -2.65 -3.98
C ILE A 26 -12.40 -2.01 -2.78
N GLY A 27 -11.77 -1.02 -2.14
CA GLY A 27 -12.33 -0.33 -0.96
C GLY A 27 -12.31 -1.11 0.36
N THR A 28 -11.91 -2.40 0.36
CA THR A 28 -11.75 -3.20 1.57
C THR A 28 -10.35 -3.02 2.17
N PRO A 29 -10.22 -2.56 3.43
CA PRO A 29 -8.92 -2.45 4.10
C PRO A 29 -8.20 -3.80 4.19
N ILE A 30 -6.91 -3.81 3.86
CA ILE A 30 -6.05 -5.00 3.97
C ILE A 30 -5.57 -5.20 5.43
N GLY A 31 -5.57 -4.13 6.22
CA GLY A 31 -5.34 -4.17 7.66
C GLY A 31 -5.54 -2.80 8.30
N ALA A 32 -5.05 -2.65 9.52
CA ALA A 32 -5.12 -1.39 10.23
C ALA A 32 -4.26 -0.32 9.53
N PRO A 33 -4.72 0.94 9.47
CA PRO A 33 -3.91 2.05 8.98
C PRO A 33 -2.62 2.22 9.81
N VAL A 34 -1.52 2.57 9.14
CA VAL A 34 -0.21 2.82 9.77
C VAL A 34 0.02 4.32 9.87
N THR A 35 0.40 4.79 11.05
CA THR A 35 0.78 6.20 11.26
C THR A 35 2.29 6.36 11.06
N ILE A 36 2.67 7.30 10.20
CA ILE A 36 4.07 7.64 9.91
C ILE A 36 4.29 9.07 10.36
N SER A 37 5.19 9.27 11.31
CA SER A 37 5.56 10.60 11.86
C SER A 37 6.96 11.06 11.45
N GLN A 38 7.73 10.19 10.79
CA GLN A 38 9.10 10.47 10.35
C GLN A 38 9.24 10.12 8.86
N THR A 39 9.80 11.05 8.10
CA THR A 39 10.12 10.85 6.69
C THR A 39 11.41 10.05 6.53
N SER A 40 11.59 9.47 5.36
CA SER A 40 12.77 8.69 4.96
C SER A 40 13.03 7.43 5.80
N GLN A 41 12.04 6.99 6.60
CA GLN A 41 12.11 5.76 7.37
C GLN A 41 11.03 4.77 6.96
N TRP A 42 11.42 3.50 6.89
CA TRP A 42 10.48 2.41 6.67
C TRP A 42 9.76 2.07 7.96
N VAL A 43 8.42 2.10 7.92
CA VAL A 43 7.55 1.62 8.98
C VAL A 43 6.95 0.29 8.54
N HIS A 44 7.07 -0.73 9.38
CA HIS A 44 6.53 -2.06 9.09
C HIS A 44 5.04 -2.13 9.39
N TYR A 45 4.29 -2.79 8.50
CA TYR A 45 2.92 -3.18 8.82
C TYR A 45 2.94 -4.28 9.90
N PRO A 46 1.88 -4.40 10.72
CA PRO A 46 1.75 -5.53 11.64
C PRO A 46 1.91 -6.88 10.93
N PRO A 47 2.45 -7.91 11.61
CA PRO A 47 2.51 -9.26 11.06
C PRO A 47 1.14 -9.71 10.56
N ASN A 48 1.11 -10.44 9.44
CA ASN A 48 -0.11 -10.97 8.83
C ASN A 48 -1.14 -9.91 8.39
N THR A 49 -0.71 -8.67 8.11
CA THR A 49 -1.55 -7.68 7.41
C THR A 49 -1.80 -8.15 5.97
N THR A 50 -2.90 -8.89 5.78
CA THR A 50 -3.15 -9.67 4.57
C THR A 50 -4.62 -9.71 4.19
N LEU A 51 -4.87 -9.79 2.88
CA LEU A 51 -6.21 -9.90 2.32
C LEU A 51 -6.22 -10.96 1.22
N GLU A 52 -7.17 -11.89 1.28
CA GLU A 52 -7.48 -12.78 0.17
C GLU A 52 -8.18 -11.99 -0.95
N ILE A 53 -7.72 -12.18 -2.18
CA ILE A 53 -8.21 -11.47 -3.36
C ILE A 53 -9.53 -12.13 -3.82
N PRO A 54 -10.69 -11.47 -3.67
CA PRO A 54 -11.98 -12.04 -4.05
C PRO A 54 -12.23 -12.06 -5.56
N GLY A 55 -11.41 -11.38 -6.35
CA GLY A 55 -11.55 -11.25 -7.80
C GLY A 55 -10.67 -10.14 -8.37
N SER A 56 -10.90 -9.77 -9.63
CA SER A 56 -10.16 -8.69 -10.28
C SER A 56 -10.46 -7.34 -9.64
N GLY A 57 -9.45 -6.49 -9.47
CA GLY A 57 -9.62 -5.19 -8.81
C GLY A 57 -8.36 -4.37 -8.65
N ASN A 58 -8.51 -3.16 -8.10
CA ASN A 58 -7.42 -2.23 -7.90
C ASN A 58 -6.96 -2.18 -6.44
N LEU A 59 -5.66 -1.95 -6.27
CA LEU A 59 -4.99 -1.69 -5.01
C LEU A 59 -4.82 -0.19 -4.84
N TRP A 60 -5.31 0.34 -3.72
CA TRP A 60 -5.38 1.78 -3.45
C TRP A 60 -4.65 2.13 -2.17
N GLN A 61 -3.86 3.20 -2.22
CA GLN A 61 -3.31 3.86 -1.05
C GLN A 61 -4.20 5.03 -0.66
N PHE A 62 -4.53 5.15 0.62
CA PHE A 62 -5.24 6.27 1.21
C PHE A 62 -4.31 7.03 2.16
N VAL A 63 -4.25 8.35 2.01
CA VAL A 63 -3.46 9.26 2.86
C VAL A 63 -4.30 10.49 3.16
N ASN A 64 -4.62 10.72 4.43
CA ASN A 64 -5.43 11.86 4.90
C ASN A 64 -6.70 12.10 4.04
N GLY A 65 -7.44 11.03 3.73
CA GLY A 65 -8.70 11.09 2.97
C GLY A 65 -8.54 11.17 1.44
N SER A 66 -7.32 11.30 0.91
CA SER A 66 -7.05 11.19 -0.53
C SER A 66 -6.67 9.76 -0.91
N TYR A 67 -7.07 9.27 -2.09
CA TYR A 67 -6.75 7.92 -2.56
C TYR A 67 -6.04 7.90 -3.91
N PHE A 68 -5.10 6.97 -4.06
CA PHE A 68 -4.22 6.87 -5.23
C PHE A 68 -3.98 5.41 -5.60
N SER A 69 -3.98 5.13 -6.91
CA SER A 69 -3.77 3.77 -7.39
C SER A 69 -2.32 3.36 -7.14
N MET A 70 -2.13 2.20 -6.52
CA MET A 70 -0.81 1.58 -6.32
C MET A 70 -0.41 0.70 -7.50
N ALA A 71 -1.36 0.31 -8.35
CA ALA A 71 -1.13 -0.50 -9.53
C ALA A 71 -1.55 0.29 -10.78
N ALA A 72 -0.73 0.25 -11.83
CA ALA A 72 -1.05 0.87 -13.11
C ALA A 72 -2.20 0.14 -13.84
N THR A 73 -2.31 -1.17 -13.59
CA THR A 73 -3.38 -2.03 -14.09
C THR A 73 -4.05 -2.75 -12.94
N PRO A 74 -5.36 -3.04 -13.04
CA PRO A 74 -6.04 -3.90 -12.08
C PRO A 74 -5.35 -5.25 -11.94
N LEU A 75 -5.28 -5.76 -10.71
CA LEU A 75 -4.90 -7.13 -10.44
C LEU A 75 -5.94 -8.05 -11.10
N ASN A 76 -5.46 -9.05 -11.83
CA ASN A 76 -6.28 -10.05 -12.49
C ASN A 76 -6.42 -11.31 -11.61
N ASN A 77 -6.92 -12.41 -12.18
CA ASN A 77 -7.33 -13.59 -11.43
C ASN A 77 -6.16 -14.47 -10.93
N THR A 78 -4.93 -14.22 -11.38
CA THR A 78 -3.73 -14.98 -10.98
C THR A 78 -2.51 -14.06 -10.86
N PRO A 79 -2.54 -13.04 -9.99
CA PRO A 79 -1.45 -12.09 -9.88
C PRO A 79 -0.29 -12.73 -9.10
N THR A 80 0.90 -12.74 -9.69
CA THR A 80 2.14 -13.13 -9.01
C THR A 80 3.06 -11.93 -9.00
N GLN A 81 3.21 -11.29 -7.85
CA GLN A 81 4.12 -10.15 -7.70
C GLN A 81 4.73 -10.18 -6.30
N THR A 82 5.98 -10.62 -6.18
CA THR A 82 6.67 -10.72 -4.89
C THR A 82 7.62 -9.55 -4.72
N ASN A 83 7.70 -9.01 -3.50
CA ASN A 83 8.58 -7.92 -3.10
C ASN A 83 8.42 -6.66 -3.99
N VAL A 84 7.16 -6.34 -4.33
CA VAL A 84 6.83 -5.17 -5.15
C VAL A 84 6.98 -3.91 -4.33
N GLU A 85 7.41 -2.84 -4.97
CA GLU A 85 7.36 -1.49 -4.42
C GLU A 85 6.49 -0.59 -5.32
N ALA A 86 5.36 -0.15 -4.80
CA ALA A 86 4.57 0.91 -5.42
C ALA A 86 5.10 2.27 -4.93
N VAL A 87 5.37 3.18 -5.87
CA VAL A 87 5.81 4.55 -5.59
C VAL A 87 4.77 5.52 -6.10
N ILE A 88 4.07 6.19 -5.17
CA ILE A 88 3.05 7.19 -5.46
C ILE A 88 3.68 8.57 -5.28
N ARG A 89 3.72 9.37 -6.36
CA ARG A 89 4.39 10.67 -6.39
C ARG A 89 3.41 11.83 -6.27
N PHE A 90 3.73 12.80 -5.41
CA PHE A 90 2.95 14.02 -5.10
C PHE A 90 3.84 15.26 -5.18
N GLY A 91 4.27 15.62 -6.39
CA GLY A 91 5.22 16.73 -6.57
C GLY A 91 6.57 16.37 -5.95
N ASN A 92 6.93 17.00 -4.83
CA ASN A 92 8.16 16.74 -4.08
C ASN A 92 8.00 15.73 -2.94
N ARG A 93 6.89 14.98 -2.90
CA ARG A 93 6.52 14.04 -1.82
C ARG A 93 6.19 12.68 -2.42
N ASP A 94 6.84 11.63 -1.96
CA ASP A 94 6.61 10.27 -2.43
C ASP A 94 6.13 9.36 -1.30
N THR A 95 5.20 8.46 -1.59
CA THR A 95 4.88 7.33 -0.71
C THR A 95 5.36 6.05 -1.36
N HIS A 96 6.14 5.27 -0.62
CA HIS A 96 6.62 3.98 -1.04
C HIS A 96 5.91 2.91 -0.23
N VAL A 97 5.30 1.93 -0.87
CA VAL A 97 4.62 0.81 -0.21
C VAL A 97 5.18 -0.50 -0.76
N ARG A 98 5.68 -1.37 0.13
CA ARG A 98 6.11 -2.72 -0.24
C ARG A 98 5.11 -3.78 0.17
N TYR A 99 4.84 -4.69 -0.75
CA TYR A 99 3.88 -5.78 -0.57
C TYR A 99 4.23 -7.00 -1.44
N ASP A 100 3.65 -8.14 -1.06
CA ASP A 100 3.63 -9.35 -1.87
C ASP A 100 2.21 -9.62 -2.35
N ILE A 101 2.09 -10.23 -3.52
CA ILE A 101 0.90 -10.85 -4.06
C ILE A 101 1.29 -12.27 -4.50
N VAL A 102 0.75 -13.26 -3.80
CA VAL A 102 1.03 -14.68 -4.02
C VAL A 102 -0.27 -15.43 -4.32
N PRO A 103 -0.25 -16.52 -5.11
CA PRO A 103 -1.44 -17.33 -5.43
C PRO A 103 -2.13 -18.05 -4.25
#